data_AF-A0A833LEU2-F1
#
_entry.id   AF-A0A833LEU2-F1
#
_cell.length_a   1.000
_cell.length_b   1.000
_cell.length_c   1.000
_cell.angle_alpha   90.00
_cell.angle_beta   90.00
_cell.angle_gamma   90.00
#
_symmetry.space_group_name_H-M   'P 1'
#
loop_
_entity.id
_entity.type
_entity.pdbx_description
1 polymer ?
#
loop_
_entity_poly.entity_id
_entity_poly.type
_entity_poly.pdbx_seq_one_letter_code
_entity_poly.pdbx_strand_id
1 'polypeptide(L)'
;LMVAGTKYRGQFEERIKAVMDEIKRAKDIILFIDELHTIVGAGAAEGAIDAGNIFKPALSRGELQCIGATTLNEYRKYIEKDSALDRRFQSVKVEAPSVDDTILILRGIRSKYEDHHKAVFTDKSIEAAAKLSDRYITGRFLPDKAIDVMDEAGSRARIGALSRPPNIEEFAKEIEGVCALKEKAIAEQHFEEAAKFRDQEKQLRAKQEQVTEEWRKAREEKRVTIDEDLMMQVVADWTGIPLSRMEKKESEKLLAMEAEIQKVVVGQELAASAIARALRRSRADLKDPRRPIGSFLFLGPTGVGKTETAKQLAAQMFGNQDAIIQNDMSEYMEKFAVSRLVGSPPGYVGYDEGGQLTEAVRRKPYAVVLFDEVEKAHPDVIQILLQILED
;
A
#
# COMPACT_ATOMS: atom_id res chain seq x y z
N LEU A 1 25.72 -13.69 -10.65
CA LEU A 1 24.95 -14.91 -10.97
C LEU A 1 25.63 -16.15 -10.34
N MET A 2 25.62 -16.29 -9.00
CA MET A 2 26.24 -17.44 -8.32
C MET A 2 25.43 -18.74 -8.47
N VAL A 3 24.10 -18.61 -8.48
CA VAL A 3 23.12 -19.71 -8.58
C VAL A 3 22.79 -20.08 -10.03
N ALA A 4 23.09 -19.23 -11.01
CA ALA A 4 22.75 -19.52 -12.40
C ALA A 4 23.59 -20.67 -12.96
N GLY A 5 22.91 -21.70 -13.48
CA GLY A 5 23.55 -22.88 -14.05
C GLY A 5 24.08 -23.89 -13.03
N THR A 6 23.81 -23.72 -11.73
CA THR A 6 24.07 -24.77 -10.72
C THR A 6 22.86 -25.68 -10.61
N LYS A 7 23.05 -26.99 -10.83
CA LYS A 7 21.98 -28.00 -10.63
C LYS A 7 22.03 -28.65 -9.25
N TYR A 8 23.19 -28.60 -8.59
CA TYR A 8 23.46 -29.30 -7.34
C TYR A 8 24.14 -28.38 -6.33
N ARG A 9 23.85 -28.58 -5.05
CA ARG A 9 24.43 -27.83 -3.92
C ARG A 9 25.97 -27.79 -3.96
N GLY A 10 26.62 -28.91 -4.29
CA GLY A 10 28.08 -28.98 -4.36
C GLY A 10 28.71 -28.04 -5.40
N GLN A 11 28.03 -27.78 -6.52
CA GLN A 11 28.53 -26.86 -7.56
C GLN A 11 28.51 -25.40 -7.09
N PHE A 12 27.56 -25.04 -6.23
CA PHE A 12 27.49 -23.73 -5.62
C PHE A 12 28.62 -23.53 -4.60
N GLU A 13 28.85 -24.52 -3.74
CA GLU A 13 29.95 -24.49 -2.76
C GLU A 13 31.33 -24.42 -3.44
N GLU A 14 31.52 -25.16 -4.54
CA GLU A 14 32.76 -25.12 -5.31
C GLU A 14 33.02 -23.74 -5.94
N ARG A 15 31.97 -23.10 -6.47
CA ARG A 15 32.07 -21.71 -6.97
C ARG A 15 32.42 -20.73 -5.86
N ILE A 16 31.82 -20.85 -4.69
CA ILE A 16 32.17 -19.98 -3.54
C ILE A 16 33.63 -20.20 -3.17
N LYS A 17 34.11 -21.45 -3.10
CA LYS A 17 35.53 -21.72 -2.82
C LYS A 17 36.45 -21.08 -3.85
N ALA A 18 36.13 -21.18 -5.15
CA ALA A 18 36.92 -20.55 -6.20
C ALA A 18 37.00 -19.02 -6.04
N VAL A 19 35.88 -18.37 -5.76
CA VAL A 19 35.82 -16.93 -5.49
C VAL A 19 36.65 -16.57 -4.25
N MET A 20 36.55 -17.36 -3.17
CA MET A 20 37.30 -17.14 -1.94
C MET A 20 38.81 -17.29 -2.15
N ASP A 21 39.25 -18.24 -2.97
CA ASP A 21 40.66 -18.43 -3.29
C ASP A 21 41.21 -17.29 -4.17
N GLU A 22 40.38 -16.71 -5.03
CA GLU A 22 40.72 -15.51 -5.80
C GLU A 22 40.85 -14.28 -4.89
N ILE A 23 39.91 -14.07 -3.97
CA ILE A 23 39.95 -12.96 -2.99
C ILE A 23 41.22 -13.03 -2.15
N LYS A 24 41.60 -14.22 -1.67
CA LYS A 24 42.84 -14.42 -0.89
C LYS A 24 44.11 -14.03 -1.65
N ARG A 25 44.13 -14.21 -2.98
CA ARG A 25 45.28 -13.87 -3.82
C ARG A 25 45.38 -12.37 -4.08
N ALA A 26 44.25 -11.71 -4.32
CA ALA A 26 44.20 -10.32 -4.71
C ALA A 26 44.41 -9.33 -3.54
N LYS A 27 44.03 -9.69 -2.31
CA LYS A 27 44.20 -8.94 -1.03
C LYS A 27 43.58 -7.53 -0.93
N ASP A 28 43.32 -6.84 -2.03
CA ASP A 28 42.74 -5.49 -2.09
C ASP A 28 41.29 -5.53 -2.62
N ILE A 29 40.47 -6.45 -2.12
CA ILE A 29 39.07 -6.62 -2.54
C ILE A 29 38.14 -6.45 -1.35
N ILE A 30 37.15 -5.58 -1.49
CA ILE A 30 36.00 -5.48 -0.58
C ILE A 30 34.82 -6.17 -1.24
N LEU A 31 34.30 -7.22 -0.60
CA LEU A 31 33.13 -7.94 -1.07
C LEU A 31 31.84 -7.32 -0.51
N PHE A 32 30.93 -6.89 -1.37
CA PHE A 32 29.59 -6.51 -0.93
C PHE A 32 28.66 -7.73 -1.01
N ILE A 33 27.94 -8.01 0.08
CA ILE A 33 26.97 -9.09 0.17
C ILE A 33 25.63 -8.47 0.59
N ASP A 34 24.70 -8.41 -0.34
CA ASP A 34 23.31 -8.10 0.00
C ASP A 34 22.66 -9.31 0.69
N GLU A 35 21.73 -9.06 1.61
CA GLU A 35 21.03 -10.09 2.38
C GLU A 35 21.98 -11.14 3.02
N LEU A 36 22.99 -10.67 3.77
CA LEU A 36 24.06 -11.50 4.34
C LEU A 36 23.55 -12.73 5.13
N HIS A 37 22.39 -12.62 5.78
CA HIS A 37 21.79 -13.69 6.56
C HIS A 37 21.46 -14.93 5.72
N THR A 38 21.23 -14.80 4.41
CA THR A 38 20.90 -15.92 3.51
C THR A 38 22.05 -16.92 3.36
N ILE A 39 23.29 -16.42 3.37
CA ILE A 39 24.52 -17.22 3.21
C ILE A 39 24.91 -17.91 4.53
N VAL A 40 24.46 -17.36 5.65
CA VAL A 40 24.99 -17.61 6.99
C VAL A 40 24.00 -18.37 7.89
N GLY A 41 22.70 -18.17 7.68
CA GLY A 41 21.62 -18.65 8.54
C GLY A 41 20.70 -19.72 7.92
N ALA A 42 21.02 -20.18 6.70
CA ALA A 42 20.20 -21.11 5.91
C ALA A 42 20.08 -22.54 6.48
N GLY A 43 20.73 -22.88 7.59
CA GLY A 43 20.73 -24.25 8.13
C GLY A 43 19.38 -24.78 8.64
N ALA A 44 18.34 -23.94 8.75
CA ALA A 44 17.07 -24.30 9.38
C ALA A 44 15.87 -24.48 8.41
N ALA A 45 15.99 -24.12 7.14
CA ALA A 45 14.91 -24.27 6.16
C ALA A 45 15.30 -25.35 5.13
N GLU A 46 14.43 -26.34 4.91
CA GLU A 46 14.60 -27.35 3.86
C GLU A 46 14.80 -26.66 2.50
N GLY A 47 16.00 -26.80 1.93
CA GLY A 47 16.36 -26.27 0.62
C GLY A 47 17.25 -25.03 0.61
N ALA A 48 17.55 -24.42 1.76
CA ALA A 48 18.43 -23.26 1.80
C ALA A 48 19.92 -23.68 1.79
N ILE A 49 20.73 -22.98 0.99
CA ILE A 49 22.14 -23.32 0.77
C ILE A 49 23.01 -22.66 1.85
N ASP A 50 23.48 -23.44 2.81
CA ASP A 50 24.37 -22.97 3.88
C ASP A 50 25.84 -22.93 3.41
N ALA A 51 26.39 -21.73 3.28
CA ALA A 51 27.80 -21.50 2.99
C ALA A 51 28.58 -20.96 4.21
N GLY A 52 27.96 -20.91 5.39
CA GLY A 52 28.57 -20.38 6.61
C GLY A 52 29.88 -21.08 6.97
N ASN A 53 30.03 -22.36 6.67
CA ASN A 53 31.26 -23.14 6.90
C ASN A 53 32.46 -22.66 6.06
N ILE A 54 32.24 -21.98 4.93
CA ILE A 54 33.30 -21.42 4.09
C ILE A 54 33.65 -20.00 4.53
N PHE A 55 32.64 -19.19 4.88
CA PHE A 55 32.81 -17.80 5.26
C PHE A 55 33.38 -17.62 6.67
N LYS A 56 32.91 -18.41 7.66
CA LYS A 56 33.33 -18.28 9.07
C LYS A 56 34.86 -18.35 9.25
N PRO A 57 35.59 -19.32 8.66
CA PRO A 57 37.05 -19.36 8.81
C PRO A 57 37.75 -18.19 8.13
N ALA A 58 37.28 -17.74 6.97
CA ALA A 58 37.89 -16.63 6.23
C ALA A 58 37.69 -15.28 6.93
N LEU A 59 36.50 -15.03 7.48
CA LEU A 59 36.21 -13.88 8.35
C LEU A 59 37.04 -13.96 9.65
N SER A 60 37.16 -15.15 10.23
CA SER A 60 37.91 -15.35 11.47
C SER A 60 39.40 -15.01 11.33
N ARG A 61 39.99 -15.36 10.17
CA ARG A 61 41.39 -15.09 9.82
C ARG A 61 41.64 -13.70 9.22
N GLY A 62 40.58 -12.91 8.97
CA GLY A 62 40.70 -11.60 8.31
C GLY A 62 41.13 -11.69 6.84
N GLU A 63 40.96 -12.84 6.21
CA GLU A 63 41.25 -13.06 4.78
C GLU A 63 40.15 -12.51 3.87
N LEU A 64 38.95 -12.30 4.43
CA LEU A 64 37.80 -11.77 3.73
C LEU A 64 37.39 -10.44 4.36
N GLN A 65 37.47 -9.37 3.57
CA GLN A 65 36.87 -8.09 3.90
C GLN A 65 35.54 -7.97 3.17
N CYS A 66 34.44 -7.83 3.92
CA CYS A 66 33.12 -7.69 3.32
C CYS A 66 32.25 -6.64 4.02
N ILE A 67 31.30 -6.11 3.26
CA ILE A 67 30.20 -5.28 3.74
C ILE A 67 28.93 -6.10 3.52
N GLY A 68 28.19 -6.37 4.60
CA GLY A 68 26.93 -7.10 4.56
C GLY A 68 25.75 -6.18 4.81
N ALA A 69 24.68 -6.31 4.02
CA ALA A 69 23.38 -5.70 4.32
C ALA A 69 22.41 -6.76 4.86
N THR A 70 21.60 -6.41 5.85
CA THR A 70 20.57 -7.30 6.41
C THR A 70 19.54 -6.47 7.18
N THR A 71 18.34 -7.01 7.41
CA THR A 71 17.37 -6.37 8.31
C THR A 71 17.71 -6.63 9.78
N LEU A 72 17.20 -5.78 10.68
CA LEU A 72 17.40 -5.93 12.13
C LEU A 72 16.87 -7.28 12.64
N ASN A 73 15.75 -7.75 12.11
CA ASN A 73 15.12 -9.01 12.52
C ASN A 73 16.02 -10.21 12.16
N GLU A 74 16.56 -10.21 10.95
CA GLU A 74 17.47 -11.26 10.48
C GLU A 74 18.82 -11.22 11.20
N TYR A 75 19.35 -10.02 11.47
CA TYR A 75 20.56 -9.86 12.28
C TYR A 75 20.43 -10.55 13.63
N ARG A 76 19.35 -10.26 14.37
CA ARG A 76 19.06 -10.88 15.68
C ARG A 76 18.86 -12.39 15.59
N LYS A 77 18.23 -12.86 14.51
CA LYS A 77 17.90 -14.27 14.34
C LYS A 77 19.11 -15.13 13.97
N TYR A 78 19.99 -14.62 13.11
CA TYR A 78 21.03 -15.43 12.45
C TYR A 78 22.47 -15.00 12.75
N ILE A 79 22.73 -13.72 13.03
CA ILE A 79 24.10 -13.21 13.21
C ILE A 79 24.42 -13.04 14.69
N GLU A 80 23.57 -12.35 15.45
CA GLU A 80 23.79 -12.08 16.89
C GLU A 80 23.85 -13.36 17.74
N LYS A 81 23.10 -14.39 17.34
CA LYS A 81 23.14 -15.71 18.02
C LYS A 81 24.42 -16.50 17.72
N ASP A 82 25.16 -16.16 16.68
CA ASP A 82 26.37 -16.86 16.29
C ASP A 82 27.62 -16.09 16.75
N SER A 83 28.22 -16.57 17.84
CA SER A 83 29.39 -15.96 18.46
C SER A 83 30.61 -15.79 17.53
N ALA A 84 30.74 -16.58 16.46
CA ALA A 84 31.86 -16.46 15.54
C ALA A 84 31.70 -15.24 14.61
N LEU A 85 30.46 -14.89 14.29
CA LEU A 85 30.13 -13.81 13.34
C LEU A 85 29.93 -12.50 14.07
N ASP A 86 29.24 -12.53 15.21
CA ASP A 86 29.04 -11.35 16.07
C ASP A 86 30.38 -10.71 16.49
N ARG A 87 31.43 -11.52 16.69
CA ARG A 87 32.80 -11.05 17.00
C ARG A 87 33.58 -10.54 15.78
N ARG A 88 33.02 -10.59 14.58
CA ARG A 88 33.71 -10.21 13.33
C ARG A 88 32.99 -9.13 12.55
N PHE A 89 31.69 -8.97 12.77
CA PHE A 89 30.94 -7.86 12.23
C PHE A 89 30.88 -6.71 13.24
N GLN A 90 31.07 -5.50 12.73
CA GLN A 90 30.67 -4.29 13.43
C GLN A 90 29.34 -3.85 12.85
N SER A 91 28.32 -3.74 13.70
CA SER A 91 27.00 -3.29 13.27
C SER A 91 26.97 -1.78 13.09
N VAL A 92 26.42 -1.35 11.95
CA VAL A 92 26.12 0.05 11.66
C VAL A 92 24.62 0.14 11.44
N LYS A 93 23.91 0.79 12.37
CA LYS A 93 22.45 0.94 12.27
C LYS A 93 22.14 2.03 11.26
N VAL A 94 21.43 1.66 10.20
CA VAL A 94 20.90 2.60 9.20
C VAL A 94 19.41 2.74 9.44
N GLU A 95 18.99 3.94 9.85
CA GLU A 95 17.58 4.26 10.05
C GLU A 95 16.92 4.61 8.71
N ALA A 96 15.59 4.52 8.67
CA ALA A 96 14.82 5.07 7.56
C ALA A 96 15.05 6.60 7.46
N PRO A 97 15.10 7.16 6.23
CA PRO A 97 15.24 8.59 6.03
C PRO A 97 14.05 9.36 6.60
N SER A 98 14.30 10.62 6.97
CA SER A 98 13.23 11.55 7.32
C SER A 98 12.33 11.86 6.10
N VAL A 99 11.17 12.46 6.34
CA VAL A 99 10.28 12.92 5.26
C VAL A 99 11.01 13.92 4.35
N ASP A 100 11.78 14.84 4.92
CA ASP A 100 12.53 15.85 4.17
C ASP A 100 13.65 15.23 3.33
N ASP A 101 14.40 14.27 3.90
CA ASP A 101 15.42 13.52 3.15
C ASP A 101 14.79 12.69 2.03
N THR A 102 13.62 12.12 2.29
CA THR A 102 12.87 11.36 1.27
C THR A 102 12.45 12.25 0.12
N ILE A 103 12.01 13.49 0.38
CA ILE A 103 11.69 14.46 -0.68
C ILE A 103 12.92 14.71 -1.56
N LEU A 104 14.12 14.82 -0.97
CA LEU A 104 15.36 14.99 -1.73
C LEU A 104 15.69 13.75 -2.58
N ILE A 105 15.52 12.54 -2.02
CA ILE A 105 15.70 11.28 -2.75
C ILE A 105 14.74 11.21 -3.95
N LEU A 106 13.45 11.50 -3.73
CA LEU A 106 12.43 11.49 -4.78
C LEU A 106 12.74 12.52 -5.88
N ARG A 107 13.17 13.73 -5.53
CA ARG A 107 13.63 14.73 -6.51
C ARG A 107 14.83 14.23 -7.32
N GLY A 108 15.75 13.48 -6.70
CA GLY A 108 16.92 12.90 -7.38
C GLY A 108 16.57 11.80 -8.39
N ILE A 109 15.52 11.01 -8.14
CA ILE A 109 15.07 9.95 -9.05
C ILE A 109 13.98 10.39 -10.03
N ARG A 110 13.35 11.55 -9.80
CA ARG A 110 12.21 12.09 -10.56
C ARG A 110 12.39 12.00 -12.07
N SER A 111 13.52 12.44 -12.61
CA SER A 111 13.76 12.47 -14.06
C SER A 111 13.64 11.09 -14.72
N LYS A 112 14.11 10.04 -14.05
CA LYS A 112 14.02 8.65 -14.54
C LYS A 112 12.57 8.20 -14.66
N TYR A 113 11.74 8.53 -13.67
CA TYR A 113 10.32 8.18 -13.66
C TYR A 113 9.49 9.03 -14.64
N GLU A 114 9.81 10.33 -14.77
CA GLU A 114 9.19 11.21 -15.76
C GLU A 114 9.40 10.67 -17.20
N ASP A 115 10.62 10.24 -17.51
CA ASP A 115 10.94 9.71 -18.83
C ASP A 115 10.35 8.32 -19.08
N HIS A 116 10.29 7.46 -18.04
CA HIS A 116 9.69 6.14 -18.10
C HIS A 116 8.17 6.19 -18.32
N HIS A 117 7.48 7.07 -17.58
CA HIS A 117 6.02 7.20 -17.62
C HIS A 117 5.50 8.20 -18.65
N LYS A 118 6.38 9.02 -19.25
CA LYS A 118 6.01 10.18 -20.07
C LYS A 118 5.10 11.14 -19.29
N ALA A 119 5.49 11.42 -18.06
CA ALA A 119 4.77 12.30 -17.15
C ALA A 119 5.70 13.39 -16.58
N VAL A 120 5.13 14.42 -15.97
CA VAL A 120 5.86 15.47 -15.25
C VAL A 120 5.32 15.52 -13.83
N PHE A 121 6.15 15.24 -12.84
CA PHE A 121 5.74 15.31 -11.43
C PHE A 121 5.91 16.75 -10.93
N THR A 122 4.87 17.37 -10.38
CA THR A 122 5.03 18.67 -9.72
C THR A 122 5.82 18.55 -8.41
N ASP A 123 6.45 19.63 -7.94
CA ASP A 123 7.16 19.58 -6.65
C ASP A 123 6.21 19.24 -5.49
N LYS A 124 4.95 19.72 -5.58
CA LYS A 124 3.90 19.39 -4.61
C LYS A 124 3.53 17.91 -4.63
N SER A 125 3.54 17.24 -5.79
CA SER A 125 3.21 15.82 -5.85
C SER A 125 4.33 14.97 -5.23
N ILE A 126 5.59 15.37 -5.39
CA ILE A 126 6.72 14.72 -4.71
C ILE A 126 6.63 14.88 -3.19
N GLU A 127 6.33 16.08 -2.71
CA GLU A 127 6.13 16.33 -1.27
C GLU A 127 4.94 15.54 -0.72
N ALA A 128 3.85 15.47 -1.48
CA ALA A 128 2.66 14.71 -1.12
C ALA A 128 2.97 13.21 -1.04
N ALA A 129 3.70 12.66 -2.01
CA ALA A 129 4.08 11.24 -2.01
C ALA A 129 4.85 10.89 -0.73
N ALA A 130 5.81 11.71 -0.30
CA ALA A 130 6.56 11.48 0.94
C ALA A 130 5.68 11.61 2.20
N LYS A 131 4.94 12.72 2.34
CA LYS A 131 4.12 13.00 3.54
C LYS A 131 2.94 12.03 3.69
N LEU A 132 2.23 11.74 2.60
CA LEU A 132 1.05 10.89 2.63
C LEU A 132 1.44 9.42 2.82
N SER A 133 2.48 8.93 2.14
CA SER A 133 2.95 7.57 2.36
C SER A 133 3.49 7.38 3.77
N ASP A 134 4.13 8.39 4.36
CA ASP A 134 4.56 8.32 5.75
C ASP A 134 3.39 8.19 6.73
N ARG A 135 2.36 9.04 6.54
CA ARG A 135 1.19 9.10 7.42
C ARG A 135 0.26 7.89 7.28
N TYR A 136 0.03 7.40 6.07
CA TYR A 136 -1.05 6.44 5.79
C TYR A 136 -0.56 5.03 5.45
N ILE A 137 0.70 4.86 5.02
CA ILE A 137 1.29 3.55 4.70
C ILE A 137 2.29 3.20 5.80
N THR A 138 1.78 2.68 6.93
CA THR A 138 2.56 2.42 8.15
C THR A 138 3.31 1.07 8.13
N GLY A 139 2.90 0.12 7.29
CA GLY A 139 3.51 -1.20 7.18
C GLY A 139 4.83 -1.25 6.39
N ARG A 140 5.29 -0.11 5.84
CA ARG A 140 6.50 -0.01 5.02
C ARG A 140 7.32 1.21 5.46
N PHE A 141 8.61 1.18 5.14
CA PHE A 141 9.55 2.24 5.49
C PHE A 141 9.78 3.19 4.32
N LEU A 142 10.06 4.46 4.63
CA LEU A 142 10.61 5.39 3.64
C LEU A 142 12.03 4.92 3.24
N PRO A 143 12.51 5.25 2.03
CA PRO A 143 11.83 6.01 0.98
C PRO A 143 10.96 5.13 0.05
N ASP A 144 11.10 3.80 0.15
CA ASP A 144 10.52 2.81 -0.77
C ASP A 144 9.01 3.01 -1.01
N LYS A 145 8.23 3.13 0.06
CA LYS A 145 6.78 3.36 -0.05
C LYS A 145 6.39 4.65 -0.80
N ALA A 146 7.23 5.68 -0.74
CA ALA A 146 6.97 6.94 -1.42
C ALA A 146 7.36 6.85 -2.92
N ILE A 147 8.38 6.06 -3.23
CA ILE A 147 8.78 5.74 -4.61
C ILE A 147 7.67 4.96 -5.30
N ASP A 148 7.11 3.95 -4.63
CA ASP A 148 6.01 3.16 -5.18
C ASP A 148 4.76 4.01 -5.48
N VAL A 149 4.38 4.92 -4.56
CA VAL A 149 3.28 5.87 -4.78
C VAL A 149 3.54 6.75 -6.01
N MET A 150 4.77 7.24 -6.17
CA MET A 150 5.17 8.03 -7.33
C MET A 150 5.11 7.22 -8.63
N ASP A 151 5.57 5.97 -8.60
CA ASP A 151 5.57 5.06 -9.75
C ASP A 151 4.14 4.72 -10.21
N GLU A 152 3.26 4.44 -9.26
CA GLU A 152 1.87 4.09 -9.55
C GLU A 152 1.08 5.32 -10.05
N ALA A 153 1.33 6.51 -9.50
CA ALA A 153 0.78 7.74 -10.04
C ALA A 153 1.23 7.98 -11.49
N GLY A 154 2.51 7.70 -11.79
CA GLY A 154 3.07 7.71 -13.14
C GLY A 154 2.34 6.76 -14.09
N SER A 155 2.21 5.50 -13.67
CA SER A 155 1.52 4.46 -14.43
C SER A 155 0.06 4.81 -14.70
N ARG A 156 -0.65 5.32 -13.68
CA ARG A 156 -2.06 5.70 -13.78
C ARG A 156 -2.27 6.89 -14.72
N ALA A 157 -1.43 7.92 -14.61
CA ALA A 157 -1.48 9.07 -15.52
C ALA A 157 -1.28 8.62 -16.98
N ARG A 158 -0.36 7.68 -17.21
CA ARG A 158 -0.10 7.11 -18.54
C ARG A 158 -1.27 6.28 -19.06
N ILE A 159 -1.90 5.47 -18.22
CA ILE A 159 -3.10 4.68 -18.58
C ILE A 159 -4.29 5.60 -18.86
N GLY A 160 -4.50 6.64 -18.05
CA GLY A 160 -5.53 7.64 -18.29
C GLY A 160 -5.37 8.33 -19.66
N ALA A 161 -4.13 8.62 -20.06
CA ALA A 161 -3.83 9.18 -21.38
C ALA A 161 -4.00 8.20 -22.55
N LEU A 162 -4.09 6.89 -22.29
CA LEU A 162 -4.32 5.85 -23.30
C LEU A 162 -5.80 5.69 -23.69
N SER A 163 -6.74 6.38 -23.01
CA SER A 163 -8.16 6.32 -23.38
C SER A 163 -8.35 6.79 -24.82
N ARG A 164 -8.97 5.95 -25.65
CA ARG A 164 -9.24 6.26 -27.06
C ARG A 164 -10.12 7.52 -27.14
N PRO A 165 -9.86 8.44 -28.07
CA PRO A 165 -10.75 9.58 -28.28
C PRO A 165 -12.14 9.09 -28.70
N PRO A 166 -13.22 9.71 -28.20
CA PRO A 166 -14.60 9.26 -28.42
C PRO A 166 -14.95 9.16 -29.92
N ASN A 167 -14.36 10.02 -30.76
CA ASN A 167 -14.59 10.02 -32.20
C ASN A 167 -14.16 8.71 -32.90
N ILE A 168 -13.18 7.96 -32.37
CA ILE A 168 -12.75 6.69 -32.99
C ILE A 168 -13.82 5.60 -32.84
N GLU A 169 -14.54 5.59 -31.71
CA GLU A 169 -15.66 4.66 -31.51
C GLU A 169 -16.86 5.02 -32.39
N GLU A 170 -17.12 6.31 -32.61
CA GLU A 170 -18.15 6.77 -33.55
C GLU A 170 -17.82 6.32 -34.99
N PHE A 171 -16.59 6.54 -35.46
CA PHE A 171 -16.17 6.05 -36.77
C PHE A 171 -16.27 4.53 -36.90
N ALA A 172 -15.96 3.77 -35.83
CA ALA A 172 -16.11 2.32 -35.84
C ALA A 172 -17.57 1.90 -36.04
N LYS A 173 -18.52 2.55 -35.35
CA LYS A 173 -19.96 2.32 -35.51
C LYS A 173 -20.46 2.72 -36.91
N GLU A 174 -20.00 3.85 -37.44
CA GLU A 174 -20.37 4.28 -38.80
C GLU A 174 -19.87 3.30 -39.87
N ILE A 175 -18.62 2.83 -39.75
CA ILE A 175 -18.04 1.83 -40.66
C ILE A 175 -18.83 0.52 -40.60
N GLU A 176 -19.20 0.07 -39.41
CA GLU A 176 -19.99 -1.14 -39.22
C GLU A 176 -21.38 -1.02 -39.90
N GLY A 177 -22.03 0.14 -39.74
CA GLY A 177 -23.30 0.43 -40.42
C GLY A 177 -23.18 0.44 -41.94
N VAL A 178 -22.14 1.06 -42.50
CA VAL A 178 -21.90 1.09 -43.96
C VAL A 178 -21.54 -0.29 -44.50
N CYS A 179 -20.79 -1.11 -43.75
CA CYS A 179 -20.52 -2.50 -44.12
C CYS A 179 -21.80 -3.33 -44.21
N ALA A 180 -22.72 -3.19 -43.25
CA ALA A 180 -24.00 -3.90 -43.28
C ALA A 180 -24.86 -3.48 -44.47
N LEU A 181 -24.90 -2.17 -44.79
CA LEU A 181 -25.61 -1.65 -45.97
C LEU A 181 -25.01 -2.16 -47.28
N LYS A 182 -23.68 -2.23 -47.37
CA LYS A 182 -22.95 -2.78 -48.51
C LYS A 182 -23.28 -4.27 -48.73
N GLU A 183 -23.23 -5.09 -47.68
CA GLU A 183 -23.56 -6.51 -47.76
C GLU A 183 -25.01 -6.75 -48.18
N LYS A 184 -25.94 -5.95 -47.65
CA LYS A 184 -27.35 -5.98 -48.06
C LYS A 184 -27.53 -5.63 -49.54
N ALA A 185 -26.89 -4.57 -50.03
CA ALA A 185 -26.94 -4.17 -51.44
C ALA A 185 -26.34 -5.23 -52.38
N ILE A 186 -25.30 -5.95 -51.95
CA ILE A 186 -24.72 -7.09 -52.69
C ILE A 186 -25.72 -8.25 -52.75
N ALA A 187 -26.37 -8.58 -51.63
CA ALA A 187 -27.37 -9.65 -51.57
C ALA A 187 -28.59 -9.36 -52.46
N GLU A 188 -29.00 -8.09 -52.54
CA GLU A 188 -30.11 -7.59 -53.39
C GLU A 188 -29.68 -7.34 -54.85
N GLN A 189 -28.43 -7.62 -55.21
CA GLN A 189 -27.84 -7.39 -56.55
C GLN A 189 -27.87 -5.92 -57.03
N HIS A 190 -27.96 -4.97 -56.10
CA HIS A 190 -27.86 -3.53 -56.38
C HIS A 190 -26.39 -3.08 -56.45
N PHE A 191 -25.71 -3.44 -57.54
CA PHE A 191 -24.26 -3.23 -57.68
C PHE A 191 -23.82 -1.75 -57.66
N GLU A 192 -24.65 -0.82 -58.14
CA GLU A 192 -24.36 0.62 -58.05
C GLU A 192 -24.39 1.14 -56.61
N GLU A 193 -25.35 0.71 -55.80
CA GLU A 193 -25.44 1.09 -54.38
C GLU A 193 -24.31 0.46 -53.56
N ALA A 194 -23.99 -0.81 -53.83
CA ALA A 194 -22.84 -1.48 -53.23
C ALA A 194 -21.51 -0.77 -53.54
N ALA A 195 -21.36 -0.24 -54.76
CA ALA A 195 -20.19 0.57 -55.13
C ALA A 195 -20.12 1.89 -54.34
N LYS A 196 -21.26 2.58 -54.16
CA LYS A 196 -21.32 3.79 -53.32
C LYS A 196 -20.96 3.50 -51.86
N PHE A 197 -21.50 2.44 -51.27
CA PHE A 197 -21.18 2.07 -49.89
C PHE A 197 -19.72 1.63 -49.72
N ARG A 198 -19.14 0.95 -50.72
CA ARG A 198 -17.70 0.61 -50.72
C ARG A 198 -16.83 1.87 -50.72
N ASP A 199 -17.18 2.87 -51.53
CA ASP A 199 -16.41 4.11 -51.60
C ASP A 199 -16.57 4.95 -50.31
N GLN A 200 -17.77 4.95 -49.70
CA GLN A 200 -18.01 5.53 -48.38
C GLN A 200 -17.21 4.81 -47.27
N GLU A 201 -17.20 3.47 -47.24
CA GLU A 201 -16.40 2.68 -46.30
C GLU A 201 -14.91 3.06 -46.42
N LYS A 202 -14.40 3.13 -47.66
CA LYS A 202 -13.00 3.51 -47.92
C LYS A 202 -12.69 4.92 -47.40
N GLN A 203 -13.59 5.88 -47.60
CA GLN A 203 -13.43 7.25 -47.08
C GLN A 203 -13.46 7.29 -45.55
N LEU A 204 -14.39 6.56 -44.91
CA LEU A 204 -14.49 6.50 -43.45
C LEU A 204 -13.27 5.84 -42.82
N ARG A 205 -12.77 4.73 -43.40
CA ARG A 205 -11.52 4.08 -42.95
C ARG A 205 -10.32 5.00 -43.09
N ALA A 206 -10.18 5.70 -44.22
CA ALA A 206 -9.09 6.66 -44.41
C ALA A 206 -9.15 7.82 -43.39
N LYS A 207 -10.34 8.36 -43.12
CA LYS A 207 -10.53 9.38 -42.07
C LYS A 207 -10.22 8.84 -40.68
N GLN A 208 -10.68 7.64 -40.34
CA GLN A 208 -10.39 7.01 -39.06
C GLN A 208 -8.89 6.81 -38.86
N GLU A 209 -8.18 6.36 -39.90
CA GLU A 209 -6.74 6.14 -39.85
C GLU A 209 -5.97 7.46 -39.73
N GLN A 210 -6.38 8.50 -40.45
CA GLN A 210 -5.81 9.84 -40.32
C GLN A 210 -5.99 10.39 -38.89
N VAL A 211 -7.21 10.34 -38.34
CA VAL A 211 -7.50 10.79 -36.96
C VAL A 211 -6.72 9.99 -35.93
N THR A 212 -6.57 8.68 -36.15
CA THR A 212 -5.79 7.80 -35.26
C THR A 212 -4.31 8.17 -35.28
N GLU A 213 -3.75 8.46 -36.46
CA GLU A 213 -2.34 8.83 -36.61
C GLU A 213 -2.06 10.24 -36.08
N GLU A 214 -2.94 11.20 -36.31
CA GLU A 214 -2.88 12.55 -35.71
C GLU A 214 -2.94 12.47 -34.18
N TRP A 215 -3.84 11.65 -33.64
CA TRP A 215 -3.92 11.40 -32.19
C TRP A 215 -2.65 10.74 -31.65
N ARG A 216 -2.09 9.77 -32.37
CA ARG A 216 -0.85 9.08 -31.97
C ARG A 216 0.35 10.03 -31.92
N LYS A 217 0.48 10.93 -32.90
CA LYS A 217 1.54 11.96 -32.93
C LYS A 217 1.37 12.98 -31.81
N ALA A 218 0.16 13.53 -31.64
CA ALA A 218 -0.15 14.45 -30.54
C ALA A 218 0.07 13.80 -29.15
N ARG A 219 -0.06 12.47 -29.06
CA ARG A 219 0.15 11.68 -27.84
C ARG A 219 1.63 11.50 -27.49
N GLU A 220 2.51 11.23 -28.46
CA GLU A 220 3.94 11.01 -28.16
C GLU A 220 4.61 12.26 -27.56
N GLU A 221 4.08 13.44 -27.86
CA GLU A 221 4.57 14.72 -27.35
C GLU A 221 3.94 15.13 -26.02
N LYS A 222 2.78 14.57 -25.66
CA LYS A 222 2.00 15.04 -24.51
C LYS A 222 2.40 14.34 -23.22
N ARG A 223 3.22 15.02 -22.41
CA ARG A 223 3.49 14.60 -21.04
C ARG A 223 2.33 14.98 -20.12
N VAL A 224 1.81 14.03 -19.35
CA VAL A 224 0.77 14.30 -18.35
C VAL A 224 1.41 14.89 -17.10
N THR A 225 0.84 15.98 -16.59
CA THR A 225 1.31 16.57 -15.32
C THR A 225 0.65 15.84 -14.15
N ILE A 226 1.45 15.41 -13.19
CA ILE A 226 1.03 14.71 -11.96
C ILE A 226 1.11 15.70 -10.81
N ASP A 227 -0.06 16.00 -10.25
CA ASP A 227 -0.24 16.90 -9.12
C ASP A 227 -0.43 16.14 -7.80
N GLU A 228 -0.67 16.90 -6.74
CA GLU A 228 -0.93 16.38 -5.40
C GLU A 228 -2.21 15.53 -5.34
N ASP A 229 -3.23 15.87 -6.10
CA ASP A 229 -4.53 15.21 -6.04
C ASP A 229 -4.43 13.76 -6.56
N LEU A 230 -3.65 13.52 -7.62
CA LEU A 230 -3.38 12.16 -8.09
C LEU A 230 -2.59 11.33 -7.08
N MET A 231 -1.67 11.93 -6.31
CA MET A 231 -0.96 11.24 -5.24
C MET A 231 -1.91 10.83 -4.11
N MET A 232 -2.84 11.72 -3.73
CA MET A 232 -3.87 11.40 -2.75
C MET A 232 -4.74 10.24 -3.20
N GLN A 233 -5.15 10.20 -4.47
CA GLN A 233 -5.95 9.11 -5.03
C GLN A 233 -5.21 7.77 -5.00
N VAL A 234 -3.91 7.74 -5.35
CA VAL A 234 -3.11 6.51 -5.30
C VAL A 234 -3.00 5.98 -3.87
N VAL A 235 -2.67 6.86 -2.91
CA VAL A 235 -2.57 6.45 -1.50
C VAL A 235 -3.94 6.03 -0.97
N ALA A 236 -5.02 6.70 -1.38
CA ALA A 236 -6.38 6.33 -1.01
C ALA A 236 -6.76 4.93 -1.50
N ASP A 237 -6.44 4.61 -2.75
CA ASP A 237 -6.71 3.28 -3.32
C ASP A 237 -5.89 2.18 -2.66
N TRP A 238 -4.63 2.46 -2.33
CA TRP A 238 -3.76 1.52 -1.61
C TRP A 238 -4.23 1.20 -0.21
N THR A 239 -4.67 2.23 0.51
CA THR A 239 -4.98 2.12 1.94
C THR A 239 -6.47 1.92 2.23
N GLY A 240 -7.33 2.13 1.22
CA GLY A 240 -8.78 2.24 1.38
C GLY A 240 -9.21 3.50 2.14
N ILE A 241 -8.28 4.44 2.38
CA ILE A 241 -8.52 5.63 3.18
C ILE A 241 -8.95 6.76 2.23
N PRO A 242 -10.14 7.34 2.36
CA PRO A 242 -10.53 8.49 1.56
C PRO A 242 -9.66 9.69 1.94
N LEU A 243 -8.68 10.00 1.08
CA LEU A 243 -7.82 11.18 1.16
C LEU A 243 -8.34 12.23 0.19
N SER A 244 -9.50 12.81 0.50
CA SER A 244 -9.92 14.05 -0.16
C SER A 244 -9.38 15.23 0.66
N ARG A 245 -8.94 16.30 -0.01
CA ARG A 245 -8.98 17.62 0.63
C ARG A 245 -10.39 17.81 1.19
N MET A 246 -10.55 18.59 2.26
CA MET A 246 -11.88 18.96 2.78
C MET A 246 -12.71 19.53 1.62
N GLU A 247 -13.45 18.66 0.94
CA GLU A 247 -14.39 19.10 -0.07
C GLU A 247 -15.49 19.78 0.73
N LYS A 248 -16.08 20.83 0.17
CA LYS A 248 -17.27 21.45 0.77
C LYS A 248 -18.28 20.40 1.22
N LYS A 249 -18.40 19.30 0.44
CA LYS A 249 -19.22 18.13 0.74
C LYS A 249 -18.86 17.39 2.05
N GLU A 250 -17.59 17.24 2.41
CA GLU A 250 -17.21 16.56 3.66
C GLU A 250 -17.45 17.45 4.88
N SER A 251 -17.17 18.75 4.75
CA SER A 251 -17.53 19.74 5.79
C SER A 251 -19.04 19.81 5.98
N GLU A 252 -19.81 19.83 4.90
CA GLU A 252 -21.28 19.77 4.93
C GLU A 252 -21.77 18.47 5.59
N LYS A 253 -21.17 17.30 5.28
CA LYS A 253 -21.48 16.04 5.95
C LYS A 253 -21.21 16.09 7.46
N LEU A 254 -20.08 16.65 7.89
CA LEU A 254 -19.75 16.80 9.32
C LEU A 254 -20.68 17.77 10.04
N LEU A 255 -21.12 18.84 9.37
CA LEU A 255 -22.11 19.78 9.89
C LEU A 255 -23.49 19.15 10.00
N ALA A 256 -23.89 18.33 9.02
CA ALA A 256 -25.17 17.63 8.99
C ALA A 256 -25.18 16.36 9.87
N MET A 257 -24.02 15.88 10.32
CA MET A 257 -23.85 14.60 11.00
C MET A 257 -24.79 14.39 12.19
N GLU A 258 -24.99 15.42 13.00
CA GLU A 258 -25.89 15.39 14.15
C GLU A 258 -27.33 15.10 13.71
N ALA A 259 -27.80 15.79 12.67
CA ALA A 259 -29.13 15.59 12.10
C ALA A 259 -29.26 14.22 11.42
N GLU A 260 -28.24 13.77 10.69
CA GLU A 260 -28.25 12.46 10.03
C GLU A 260 -28.32 11.30 11.03
N ILE A 261 -27.58 11.36 12.13
CA ILE A 261 -27.66 10.36 13.21
C ILE A 261 -29.07 10.35 13.81
N GLN A 262 -29.65 11.53 14.07
CA GLN A 262 -30.97 11.67 14.69
C GLN A 262 -32.15 11.20 13.81
N LYS A 263 -31.96 11.08 12.48
CA LYS A 263 -32.97 10.47 11.59
C LYS A 263 -33.22 9.00 11.91
N VAL A 264 -32.22 8.30 12.44
CA VAL A 264 -32.27 6.87 12.73
C VAL A 264 -32.30 6.61 14.24
N VAL A 265 -31.44 7.29 15.00
CA VAL A 265 -31.34 7.15 16.46
C VAL A 265 -32.27 8.15 17.14
N VAL A 266 -33.45 7.67 17.53
CA VAL A 266 -34.51 8.51 18.11
C VAL A 266 -34.27 8.72 19.61
N GLY A 267 -34.45 9.97 20.08
CA GLY A 267 -34.43 10.31 21.51
C GLY A 267 -33.05 10.43 22.17
N GLN A 268 -31.96 10.43 21.39
CA GLN A 268 -30.58 10.55 21.90
C GLN A 268 -29.85 11.81 21.40
N GLU A 269 -30.52 12.96 21.46
CA GLU A 269 -29.99 14.23 20.91
C GLU A 269 -28.63 14.62 21.53
N LEU A 270 -28.48 14.49 22.85
CA LEU A 270 -27.24 14.81 23.55
C LEU A 270 -26.06 13.94 23.08
N ALA A 271 -26.30 12.66 22.84
CA ALA A 271 -25.27 11.73 22.37
C ALA A 271 -24.85 12.08 20.94
N ALA A 272 -25.83 12.29 20.04
CA ALA A 272 -25.57 12.69 18.66
C ALA A 272 -24.77 14.00 18.58
N SER A 273 -25.14 15.00 19.40
CA SER A 273 -24.42 16.29 19.47
C SER A 273 -22.98 16.13 19.96
N ALA A 274 -22.76 15.32 21.00
CA ALA A 274 -21.43 15.07 21.57
C ALA A 274 -20.51 14.39 20.54
N ILE A 275 -21.03 13.39 19.82
CA ILE A 275 -20.27 12.67 18.79
C ILE A 275 -19.93 13.60 17.63
N ALA A 276 -20.92 14.30 17.07
CA ALA A 276 -20.71 15.22 15.95
C ALA A 276 -19.70 16.32 16.31
N ARG A 277 -19.71 16.82 17.56
CA ARG A 277 -18.74 17.83 18.01
C ARG A 277 -17.32 17.26 18.12
N ALA A 278 -17.17 16.04 18.62
CA ALA A 278 -15.86 15.38 18.71
C ALA A 278 -15.24 15.11 17.34
N LEU A 279 -16.04 14.61 16.39
CA LEU A 279 -15.60 14.32 15.02
C LEU A 279 -15.23 15.60 14.27
N ARG A 280 -16.03 16.67 14.40
CA ARG A 280 -15.69 18.00 13.85
C ARG A 280 -14.34 18.51 14.35
N ARG A 281 -14.02 18.36 15.64
CA ARG A 281 -12.71 18.75 16.20
C ARG A 281 -11.56 17.91 15.64
N SER A 282 -11.75 16.60 15.54
CA SER A 282 -10.69 15.71 15.04
C SER A 282 -10.32 15.97 13.58
N ARG A 283 -11.29 16.40 12.77
CA ARG A 283 -11.08 16.64 11.33
C ARG A 283 -10.60 18.06 11.01
N ALA A 284 -10.66 18.99 11.96
CA ALA A 284 -10.05 20.32 11.83
C ALA A 284 -8.51 20.31 11.97
N ASP A 285 -7.87 19.13 11.92
CA ASP A 285 -6.42 18.89 12.10
C ASP A 285 -5.87 19.46 13.43
N LEU A 286 -6.76 19.67 14.41
CA LEU A 286 -6.42 20.11 15.78
C LEU A 286 -6.08 18.94 16.72
N LYS A 287 -5.98 17.72 16.18
CA LYS A 287 -5.81 16.48 16.96
C LYS A 287 -4.55 15.75 16.52
N ASP A 288 -3.89 15.12 17.49
CA ASP A 288 -2.74 14.25 17.25
C ASP A 288 -3.11 13.13 16.25
N PRO A 289 -2.39 13.01 15.11
CA PRO A 289 -2.59 11.95 14.13
C PRO A 289 -2.40 10.53 14.65
N ARG A 290 -1.72 10.35 15.78
CA ARG A 290 -1.49 9.04 16.40
C ARG A 290 -2.71 8.49 17.12
N ARG A 291 -3.71 9.34 17.41
CA ARG A 291 -4.90 8.96 18.19
C ARG A 291 -6.09 8.64 17.29
N PRO A 292 -7.03 7.77 17.73
CA PRO A 292 -8.27 7.50 17.00
C PRO A 292 -9.06 8.78 16.71
N ILE A 293 -9.79 8.87 15.60
CA ILE A 293 -10.55 10.08 15.21
C ILE A 293 -11.53 10.49 16.32
N GLY A 294 -12.23 9.51 16.91
CA GLY A 294 -13.11 9.72 18.05
C GLY A 294 -13.12 8.49 18.95
N SER A 295 -13.15 8.72 20.25
CA SER A 295 -13.23 7.69 21.28
C SER A 295 -14.46 7.97 22.13
N PHE A 296 -15.39 7.02 22.21
CA PHE A 296 -16.70 7.22 22.82
C PHE A 296 -17.03 6.05 23.75
N LEU A 297 -17.69 6.33 24.88
CA LEU A 297 -18.23 5.34 25.79
C LEU A 297 -19.75 5.48 25.84
N PHE A 298 -20.47 4.44 25.40
CA PHE A 298 -21.93 4.42 25.37
C PHE A 298 -22.50 3.66 26.58
N LEU A 299 -23.12 4.40 27.49
CA LEU A 299 -23.73 3.85 28.71
C LEU A 299 -25.25 3.67 28.53
N GLY A 300 -25.81 2.58 29.05
CA GLY A 300 -27.24 2.26 28.95
C GLY A 300 -27.51 0.75 28.87
N PRO A 301 -28.78 0.31 28.98
CA PRO A 301 -29.13 -1.10 28.82
C PRO A 301 -29.02 -1.56 27.35
N THR A 302 -29.14 -2.87 27.12
CA THR A 302 -29.20 -3.43 25.76
C THR A 302 -30.45 -2.94 25.03
N GLY A 303 -30.39 -2.85 23.70
CA GLY A 303 -31.52 -2.45 22.86
C GLY A 303 -31.80 -0.94 22.76
N VAL A 304 -31.07 -0.07 23.49
CA VAL A 304 -31.29 1.40 23.41
C VAL A 304 -30.72 2.07 22.16
N GLY A 305 -30.05 1.33 21.28
CA GLY A 305 -29.50 1.88 20.03
C GLY A 305 -28.00 2.20 20.05
N LYS A 306 -27.21 1.67 21.00
CA LYS A 306 -25.75 1.86 21.04
C LYS A 306 -25.06 1.34 19.77
N THR A 307 -25.32 0.08 19.44
CA THR A 307 -24.78 -0.59 18.23
C THR A 307 -25.27 0.09 16.96
N GLU A 308 -26.53 0.54 16.94
CA GLU A 308 -27.09 1.27 15.81
C GLU A 308 -26.39 2.62 15.60
N THR A 309 -26.11 3.35 16.68
CA THR A 309 -25.32 4.59 16.62
C THR A 309 -23.94 4.33 16.02
N ALA A 310 -23.26 3.25 16.40
CA ALA A 310 -21.97 2.87 15.82
C ALA A 310 -22.05 2.57 14.31
N LYS A 311 -23.09 1.86 13.86
CA LYS A 311 -23.34 1.61 12.44
C LYS A 311 -23.64 2.88 11.65
N GLN A 312 -24.43 3.79 12.22
CA GLN A 312 -24.69 5.09 11.60
C GLN A 312 -23.43 5.95 11.52
N LEU A 313 -22.54 5.89 12.52
CA LEU A 313 -21.24 6.54 12.44
C LEU A 313 -20.40 5.97 11.30
N ALA A 314 -20.36 4.64 11.14
CA ALA A 314 -19.66 4.01 10.04
C ALA A 314 -20.23 4.45 8.68
N ALA A 315 -21.56 4.51 8.55
CA ALA A 315 -22.24 4.98 7.34
C ALA A 315 -21.87 6.43 6.99
N GLN A 316 -21.92 7.33 7.97
CA GLN A 316 -21.70 8.76 7.73
C GLN A 316 -20.21 9.09 7.52
N MET A 317 -19.31 8.40 8.24
CA MET A 317 -17.87 8.62 8.15
C MET A 317 -17.22 7.93 6.95
N PHE A 318 -17.66 6.72 6.64
CA PHE A 318 -16.98 5.83 5.68
C PHE A 318 -17.86 5.43 4.50
N GLY A 319 -19.10 5.90 4.44
CA GLY A 319 -20.05 5.58 3.36
C GLY A 319 -20.58 4.15 3.41
N ASN A 320 -20.23 3.37 4.42
CA ASN A 320 -20.60 1.96 4.55
C ASN A 320 -20.90 1.62 6.02
N GLN A 321 -22.10 1.08 6.28
CA GLN A 321 -22.50 0.61 7.61
C GLN A 321 -21.69 -0.61 8.08
N ASP A 322 -21.15 -1.39 7.14
CA ASP A 322 -20.33 -2.58 7.41
C ASP A 322 -18.84 -2.24 7.66
N ALA A 323 -18.47 -0.95 7.63
CA ALA A 323 -17.15 -0.47 8.05
C ALA A 323 -17.03 -0.44 9.59
N ILE A 324 -17.41 -1.55 10.23
CA ILE A 324 -17.39 -1.74 11.68
C ILE A 324 -16.57 -3.01 12.01
N ILE A 325 -15.66 -2.89 12.96
CA ILE A 325 -14.93 -4.02 13.56
C ILE A 325 -15.56 -4.22 14.93
N GLN A 326 -16.47 -5.18 15.02
CA GLN A 326 -17.16 -5.49 16.27
C GLN A 326 -16.40 -6.58 17.03
N ASN A 327 -16.11 -6.32 18.31
CA ASN A 327 -15.56 -7.28 19.24
C ASN A 327 -16.51 -7.40 20.43
N ASP A 328 -17.00 -8.62 20.67
CA ASP A 328 -17.81 -8.92 21.85
C ASP A 328 -16.90 -9.14 23.06
N MET A 329 -17.01 -8.28 24.07
CA MET A 329 -16.17 -8.34 25.27
C MET A 329 -16.53 -9.50 26.20
N SER A 330 -17.68 -10.15 26.00
CA SER A 330 -18.02 -11.40 26.66
C SER A 330 -17.11 -12.57 26.27
N GLU A 331 -16.43 -12.51 25.11
CA GLU A 331 -15.41 -13.51 24.73
C GLU A 331 -14.08 -13.34 25.48
N TYR A 332 -13.92 -12.24 26.21
CA TYR A 332 -12.69 -11.82 26.89
C TYR A 332 -12.86 -11.73 28.42
N MET A 333 -13.82 -12.48 28.97
CA MET A 333 -14.04 -12.58 30.42
C MET A 333 -12.86 -13.18 31.17
N GLU A 334 -12.11 -14.08 30.53
CA GLU A 334 -11.00 -14.80 31.13
C GLU A 334 -9.65 -14.17 30.78
N LYS A 335 -8.71 -14.19 31.72
CA LYS A 335 -7.39 -13.55 31.58
C LYS A 335 -6.60 -14.03 30.35
N PHE A 336 -6.68 -15.31 30.02
CA PHE A 336 -5.95 -15.87 28.87
C PHE A 336 -6.61 -15.56 27.52
N ALA A 337 -7.89 -15.18 27.51
CA ALA A 337 -8.55 -14.75 26.29
C ALA A 337 -8.05 -13.38 25.82
N VAL A 338 -7.51 -12.55 26.73
CA VAL A 338 -6.99 -11.20 26.45
C VAL A 338 -5.91 -11.20 25.38
N SER A 339 -5.01 -12.19 25.39
CA SER A 339 -3.95 -12.30 24.37
C SER A 339 -4.49 -12.60 22.98
N ARG A 340 -5.72 -13.13 22.84
CA ARG A 340 -6.34 -13.31 21.51
C ARG A 340 -6.72 -11.98 20.87
N LEU A 341 -6.98 -10.95 21.66
CA LEU A 341 -7.39 -9.63 21.15
C LEU A 341 -6.22 -8.95 20.42
N VAL A 342 -5.05 -8.91 21.04
CA VAL A 342 -3.88 -8.12 20.57
C VAL A 342 -2.77 -8.99 19.98
N GLY A 343 -2.69 -10.26 20.37
CA GLY A 343 -1.64 -11.19 19.99
C GLY A 343 -0.93 -11.76 21.22
N SER A 344 -0.26 -12.89 21.04
CA SER A 344 0.56 -13.48 22.08
C SER A 344 1.74 -12.56 22.43
N PRO A 345 2.27 -12.58 23.67
CA PRO A 345 3.49 -11.85 24.02
C PRO A 345 4.76 -12.56 23.48
N PRO A 346 5.92 -11.86 23.43
CA PRO A 346 7.17 -12.43 22.93
C PRO A 346 7.54 -13.73 23.65
N GLY A 347 7.87 -14.79 22.89
CA GLY A 347 8.26 -16.09 23.43
C GLY A 347 7.12 -17.11 23.58
N TYR A 348 5.87 -16.74 23.25
CA TYR A 348 4.73 -17.65 23.20
C TYR A 348 4.39 -18.04 21.75
N VAL A 349 3.77 -19.20 21.57
CA VAL A 349 3.29 -19.66 20.26
C VAL A 349 2.26 -18.65 19.73
N GLY A 350 2.38 -18.26 18.47
CA GLY A 350 1.55 -17.23 17.85
C GLY A 350 1.99 -15.79 18.15
N TYR A 351 3.20 -15.55 18.68
CA TYR A 351 3.73 -14.18 18.82
C TYR A 351 3.83 -13.43 17.48
N ASP A 352 4.21 -14.15 16.42
CA ASP A 352 4.28 -13.60 15.07
C ASP A 352 2.89 -13.56 14.38
N GLU A 353 1.86 -14.14 15.01
CA GLU A 353 0.47 -14.07 14.55
C GLU A 353 -0.23 -12.91 15.28
N GLY A 354 -0.67 -11.89 14.53
CA GLY A 354 -1.40 -10.78 15.14
C GLY A 354 -2.70 -11.23 15.81
N GLY A 355 -3.14 -10.53 16.85
CA GLY A 355 -4.44 -10.77 17.48
C GLY A 355 -5.62 -10.40 16.60
N GLN A 356 -6.81 -10.83 17.01
CA GLN A 356 -8.06 -10.64 16.28
C GLN A 356 -8.35 -9.16 15.99
N LEU A 357 -8.13 -8.27 16.97
CA LEU A 357 -8.32 -6.83 16.79
C LEU A 357 -7.22 -6.24 15.92
N THR A 358 -5.95 -6.55 16.21
CA THR A 358 -4.80 -5.98 15.49
C THR A 358 -4.80 -6.35 14.02
N GLU A 359 -5.15 -7.59 13.66
CA GLU A 359 -5.26 -8.02 12.27
C GLU A 359 -6.48 -7.41 11.57
N ALA A 360 -7.63 -7.33 12.26
CA ALA A 360 -8.82 -6.69 11.71
C ALA A 360 -8.57 -5.21 11.39
N VAL A 361 -7.93 -4.48 12.31
CA VAL A 361 -7.57 -3.07 12.12
C VAL A 361 -6.49 -2.91 11.06
N ARG A 362 -5.48 -3.80 11.01
CA ARG A 362 -4.46 -3.79 9.94
C ARG A 362 -5.07 -3.95 8.55
N ARG A 363 -6.09 -4.80 8.41
CA ARG A 363 -6.82 -5.01 7.15
C ARG A 363 -7.80 -3.88 6.82
N LYS A 364 -8.41 -3.26 7.83
CA LYS A 364 -9.40 -2.19 7.71
C LYS A 364 -9.10 -1.05 8.70
N PRO A 365 -8.10 -0.20 8.41
CA PRO A 365 -7.68 0.85 9.34
C PRO A 365 -8.73 1.96 9.51
N TYR A 366 -9.59 2.18 8.50
CA TYR A 366 -10.69 3.14 8.54
C TYR A 366 -12.02 2.43 8.80
N ALA A 367 -12.21 2.07 10.06
CA ALA A 367 -13.44 1.45 10.54
C ALA A 367 -13.83 2.01 11.91
N VAL A 368 -15.11 1.88 12.26
CA VAL A 368 -15.54 2.05 13.64
C VAL A 368 -15.17 0.78 14.39
N VAL A 369 -14.33 0.87 15.41
CA VAL A 369 -14.07 -0.26 16.31
C VAL A 369 -15.10 -0.22 17.44
N LEU A 370 -15.94 -1.24 17.52
CA LEU A 370 -16.98 -1.38 18.55
C LEU A 370 -16.59 -2.48 19.53
N PHE A 371 -16.37 -2.09 20.78
CA PHE A 371 -16.22 -3.01 21.91
C PHE A 371 -17.59 -3.11 22.60
N ASP A 372 -18.31 -4.21 22.35
CA ASP A 372 -19.65 -4.43 22.91
C ASP A 372 -19.54 -5.06 24.30
N GLU A 373 -20.45 -4.70 25.21
CA GLU A 373 -20.49 -5.22 26.60
C GLU A 373 -19.16 -5.14 27.37
N VAL A 374 -18.44 -4.00 27.30
CA VAL A 374 -17.11 -3.82 27.92
C VAL A 374 -17.07 -4.13 29.43
N GLU A 375 -18.21 -4.04 30.12
CA GLU A 375 -18.34 -4.43 31.53
C GLU A 375 -18.17 -5.94 31.80
N LYS A 376 -18.27 -6.77 30.76
CA LYS A 376 -18.09 -8.23 30.83
C LYS A 376 -16.64 -8.66 30.67
N ALA A 377 -15.80 -7.83 30.04
CA ALA A 377 -14.39 -8.16 29.84
C ALA A 377 -13.60 -8.22 31.15
N HIS A 378 -12.51 -8.99 31.11
CA HIS A 378 -11.50 -8.98 32.16
C HIS A 378 -10.88 -7.58 32.31
N PRO A 379 -10.55 -7.11 33.54
CA PRO A 379 -9.96 -5.78 33.76
C PRO A 379 -8.71 -5.46 32.94
N ASP A 380 -7.87 -6.47 32.65
CA ASP A 380 -6.67 -6.31 31.81
C ASP A 380 -7.02 -5.85 30.38
N VAL A 381 -8.20 -6.20 29.85
CA VAL A 381 -8.66 -5.70 28.54
C VAL A 381 -8.84 -4.19 28.60
N ILE A 382 -9.45 -3.67 29.66
CA ILE A 382 -9.69 -2.22 29.83
C ILE A 382 -8.37 -1.46 29.87
N GLN A 383 -7.33 -2.00 30.53
CA GLN A 383 -6.01 -1.37 30.55
C GLN A 383 -5.38 -1.29 29.15
N ILE A 384 -5.50 -2.36 28.36
CA ILE A 384 -5.02 -2.36 26.96
C ILE A 384 -5.83 -1.37 26.12
N LEU A 385 -7.15 -1.33 26.27
CA LEU A 385 -7.99 -0.35 25.57
C LEU A 385 -7.59 1.08 25.91
N LEU A 386 -7.28 1.40 27.17
CA LEU A 386 -6.82 2.73 27.55
C LEU A 386 -5.52 3.11 26.81
N GLN A 387 -4.57 2.19 26.68
CA GLN A 387 -3.35 2.43 25.89
C GLN A 387 -3.68 2.70 24.41
N ILE A 388 -4.53 1.87 23.80
CA ILE A 388 -4.95 2.03 22.38
C ILE A 388 -5.69 3.36 22.13
N LEU A 389 -6.34 3.93 23.16
CA LEU A 389 -7.04 5.21 23.04
C LEU A 389 -6.12 6.42 23.25
N GLU A 390 -4.93 6.23 23.82
CA GLU A 390 -3.94 7.27 24.10
C GLU A 390 -2.78 7.32 23.10
N ASP A 391 -2.33 6.15 22.62
CA ASP A 391 -1.19 5.94 21.72
C ASP A 391 -1.58 5.16 20.46
#